data_AF-A0AA37LRF8-F1
#
_entry.id   AF-A0AA37LRF8-F1
#
_cell.length_a   1.000
_cell.length_b   1.000
_cell.length_c   1.000
_cell.angle_alpha   90.00
_cell.angle_beta   90.00
_cell.angle_gamma   90.00
#
_symmetry.space_group_name_H-M   'P 1'
#
loop_
_entity.id
_entity.type
_entity.pdbx_description
1 polymer ?
#
loop_
_entity_poly.entity_id
_entity_poly.type
_entity_poly.pdbx_seq_one_letter_code
_entity_poly.pdbx_strand_id
1 'polypeptide(L)'
;MAFIPLLNFSSTDGAGQAIIAQMEPTQSALYLPNGTDATVLAGYLDQVAAIKAAHENRTTAGTELIYVSGGTTLVNVLLHPLSRGSIQLNSSDPFVAPIIDPNYLAHPADAAALLQMVRYNRRLMATDAMRRTGAVETLPGPGYDTDDKLLANTKAVLQPFLHPGGSCSLLPLAKGGVVDTQLRVYGVSNLRVADASVIPLLISAHTQATVYAIGEKAASLIMEKHV
;
A
#
# COMPACT_ATOMS: atom_id res chain seq x y z
N MET A 1 -10.13 -11.07 11.23
CA MET A 1 -9.29 -10.38 10.23
C MET A 1 -9.20 -11.28 9.01
N ALA A 2 -9.26 -10.71 7.81
CA ALA A 2 -9.18 -11.47 6.56
C ALA A 2 -8.39 -10.69 5.50
N PHE A 3 -7.53 -11.38 4.77
CA PHE A 3 -6.82 -10.86 3.60
C PHE A 3 -7.54 -11.36 2.35
N ILE A 4 -8.08 -10.44 1.54
CA ILE A 4 -8.99 -10.79 0.45
C ILE A 4 -8.41 -10.28 -0.89
N PRO A 5 -8.28 -11.13 -1.92
CA PRO A 5 -7.89 -10.68 -3.27
C PRO A 5 -8.85 -9.64 -3.83
N LEU A 6 -8.32 -8.68 -4.61
CA LEU A 6 -9.08 -7.57 -5.21
C LEU A 6 -10.38 -8.07 -5.86
N LEU A 7 -10.25 -9.00 -6.80
CA LEU A 7 -11.37 -9.55 -7.57
C LEU A 7 -12.44 -10.27 -6.73
N ASN A 8 -12.14 -10.63 -5.48
CA ASN A 8 -13.09 -11.30 -4.59
C ASN A 8 -13.98 -10.30 -3.84
N PHE A 9 -13.46 -9.13 -3.48
CA PHE A 9 -14.26 -8.10 -2.81
C PHE A 9 -14.88 -7.08 -3.78
N SER A 10 -14.41 -7.02 -5.02
CA SER A 10 -14.91 -6.13 -6.08
C SER A 10 -15.64 -6.89 -7.21
N SER A 11 -16.27 -8.02 -6.90
CA SER A 11 -16.83 -8.95 -7.90
C SER A 11 -18.13 -8.49 -8.57
N THR A 12 -18.76 -7.43 -8.05
CA THR A 12 -20.01 -6.89 -8.62
C THR A 12 -19.72 -5.99 -9.83
N ASP A 13 -20.49 -6.18 -10.90
CA ASP A 13 -20.56 -5.29 -12.07
C ASP A 13 -19.24 -5.04 -12.80
N GLY A 14 -18.29 -5.99 -12.73
CA GLY A 14 -16.99 -5.88 -13.39
C GLY A 14 -16.05 -4.82 -12.79
N ALA A 15 -16.37 -4.28 -11.61
CA ALA A 15 -15.61 -3.20 -10.98
C ALA A 15 -14.14 -3.59 -10.73
N GLY A 16 -13.88 -4.84 -10.32
CA GLY A 16 -12.52 -5.34 -10.13
C GLY A 16 -11.67 -5.29 -11.39
N GLN A 17 -12.22 -5.74 -12.52
CA GLN A 17 -11.54 -5.70 -13.80
C GLN A 17 -11.32 -4.25 -14.26
N ALA A 18 -12.29 -3.36 -14.04
CA ALA A 18 -12.14 -1.95 -14.34
C ALA A 18 -11.02 -1.28 -13.51
N ILE A 19 -10.88 -1.64 -12.22
CA ILE A 19 -9.78 -1.16 -11.37
C ILE A 19 -8.44 -1.68 -11.88
N ILE A 20 -8.33 -2.98 -12.19
CA ILE A 20 -7.11 -3.58 -12.74
C ILE A 20 -6.72 -2.95 -14.08
N ALA A 21 -7.69 -2.64 -14.94
CA ALA A 21 -7.45 -1.97 -16.21
C ALA A 21 -6.86 -0.55 -16.06
N GLN A 22 -7.08 0.11 -14.93
CA GLN A 22 -6.44 1.41 -14.62
C GLN A 22 -4.97 1.25 -14.19
N MET A 23 -4.53 0.04 -13.84
CA MET A 23 -3.15 -0.24 -13.42
C MET A 23 -2.20 -0.43 -14.62
N GLU A 24 -2.42 0.32 -15.70
CA GLU A 24 -1.52 0.31 -16.86
C GLU A 24 -0.25 1.09 -16.53
N PRO A 25 0.96 0.50 -16.61
CA PRO A 25 2.18 1.15 -16.16
C PRO A 25 2.40 2.55 -16.76
N THR A 26 2.29 2.67 -18.08
CA THR A 26 2.56 3.94 -18.78
C THR A 26 1.55 5.04 -18.43
N GLN A 27 0.29 4.68 -18.17
CA GLN A 27 -0.73 5.62 -17.70
C GLN A 27 -0.54 5.97 -16.23
N SER A 28 -0.12 4.99 -15.41
CA SER A 28 0.11 5.17 -13.98
C SER A 28 1.21 6.20 -13.69
N ALA A 29 2.18 6.34 -14.59
CA ALA A 29 3.24 7.33 -14.51
C ALA A 29 2.73 8.78 -14.41
N LEU A 30 1.54 9.08 -14.94
CA LEU A 30 0.93 10.41 -14.90
C LEU A 30 0.56 10.87 -13.48
N TYR A 31 0.48 9.94 -12.52
CA TYR A 31 0.11 10.21 -11.14
C TYR A 31 1.31 10.28 -10.19
N LEU A 32 2.54 10.13 -10.71
CA LEU A 32 3.76 10.38 -9.94
C LEU A 32 3.99 11.88 -9.73
N PRO A 33 4.64 12.29 -8.63
CA PRO A 33 5.00 13.68 -8.41
C PRO A 33 5.83 14.26 -9.58
N ASN A 34 5.59 15.53 -9.88
CA ASN A 34 6.39 16.25 -10.89
C ASN A 34 7.88 16.22 -10.54
N GLY A 35 8.73 15.98 -11.54
CA GLY A 35 10.18 15.91 -11.34
C GLY A 35 10.68 14.59 -10.77
N THR A 36 9.85 13.54 -10.72
CA THR A 36 10.29 12.19 -10.35
C THR A 36 11.47 11.75 -11.23
N ASP A 37 12.54 11.27 -10.60
CA ASP A 37 13.75 10.80 -11.28
C ASP A 37 13.44 9.66 -12.27
N ALA A 38 14.12 9.65 -13.42
CA ALA A 38 13.87 8.68 -14.49
C ALA A 38 14.08 7.23 -14.04
N THR A 39 15.02 6.97 -13.11
CA THR A 39 15.26 5.62 -12.57
C THR A 39 14.13 5.20 -11.63
N VAL A 40 13.62 6.12 -10.80
CA VAL A 40 12.46 5.88 -9.92
C VAL A 40 11.22 5.61 -10.74
N LEU A 41 10.98 6.39 -11.79
CA LEU A 41 9.92 6.12 -12.76
C LEU A 41 10.06 4.72 -13.36
N ALA A 42 11.25 4.36 -13.84
CA ALA A 42 11.50 3.05 -14.43
C ALA A 42 11.23 1.88 -13.47
N GLY A 43 11.54 2.04 -12.18
CA GLY A 43 11.20 1.05 -11.14
C GLY A 43 9.72 1.02 -10.80
N TYR A 44 9.07 2.18 -10.75
CA TYR A 44 7.64 2.30 -10.52
C TYR A 44 6.82 1.58 -11.60
N LEU A 45 7.21 1.70 -12.88
CA LEU A 45 6.52 1.00 -13.97
C LEU A 45 6.57 -0.52 -13.79
N ASP A 46 7.72 -1.08 -13.41
CA ASP A 46 7.87 -2.52 -13.14
C ASP A 46 7.00 -2.94 -11.94
N GLN A 47 6.95 -2.11 -10.89
CA GLN A 47 6.12 -2.33 -9.71
C GLN A 47 4.63 -2.35 -10.05
N VAL A 48 4.14 -1.40 -10.84
CA VAL A 48 2.74 -1.35 -11.29
C VAL A 48 2.40 -2.62 -12.07
N ALA A 49 3.27 -3.03 -13.01
CA ALA A 49 3.07 -4.26 -13.78
C ALA A 49 2.99 -5.50 -12.88
N ALA A 50 3.87 -5.59 -11.88
CA ALA A 50 3.86 -6.69 -10.91
C ALA A 50 2.59 -6.73 -10.05
N ILE A 51 2.15 -5.57 -9.54
CA ILE A 51 0.90 -5.44 -8.76
C ILE A 51 -0.31 -5.84 -9.61
N LYS A 52 -0.40 -5.31 -10.84
CA LYS A 52 -1.46 -5.64 -11.79
C LYS A 52 -1.54 -7.15 -12.01
N ALA A 53 -0.42 -7.78 -12.37
CA ALA A 53 -0.34 -9.22 -12.60
C ALA A 53 -0.71 -10.03 -11.35
N ALA A 54 -0.33 -9.57 -10.15
CA ALA A 54 -0.67 -10.24 -8.90
C ALA A 54 -2.18 -10.19 -8.61
N HIS A 55 -2.84 -9.08 -8.93
CA HIS A 55 -4.29 -8.95 -8.80
C HIS A 55 -5.05 -9.77 -9.85
N GLU A 56 -4.61 -9.76 -11.12
CA GLU A 56 -5.20 -10.58 -12.19
C GLU A 56 -5.16 -12.07 -11.85
N ASN A 57 -4.02 -12.54 -11.35
CA ASN A 57 -3.82 -13.94 -11.00
C ASN A 57 -4.30 -14.33 -9.60
N ARG A 58 -4.82 -13.36 -8.82
CA ARG A 58 -5.23 -13.55 -7.40
C ARG A 58 -4.13 -14.17 -6.52
N THR A 59 -2.86 -13.88 -6.82
CA THR A 59 -1.70 -14.36 -6.05
C THR A 59 -1.39 -13.46 -4.85
N THR A 60 -2.15 -12.38 -4.68
CA THR A 60 -2.02 -11.46 -3.57
C THR A 60 -3.39 -10.95 -3.08
N ALA A 61 -3.44 -10.50 -1.82
CA ALA A 61 -4.61 -9.82 -1.28
C ALA A 61 -4.60 -8.35 -1.67
N GLY A 62 -5.75 -7.80 -2.07
CA GLY A 62 -5.90 -6.36 -2.34
C GLY A 62 -6.34 -5.57 -1.10
N THR A 63 -7.02 -6.23 -0.17
CA THR A 63 -7.49 -5.63 1.07
C THR A 63 -7.18 -6.49 2.27
N GLU A 64 -6.91 -5.85 3.40
CA GLU A 64 -7.09 -6.44 4.71
C GLU A 64 -8.37 -5.88 5.33
N LEU A 65 -9.29 -6.78 5.70
CA LEU A 65 -10.49 -6.48 6.44
C LEU A 65 -10.28 -6.80 7.92
N ILE A 66 -10.32 -5.76 8.75
CA ILE A 66 -10.06 -5.88 10.18
C ILE A 66 -11.32 -5.52 10.96
N TYR A 67 -11.59 -6.32 11.98
CA TYR A 67 -12.61 -6.03 12.99
C TYR A 67 -11.88 -5.58 14.25
N VAL A 68 -12.10 -4.33 14.64
CA VAL A 68 -11.51 -3.75 15.86
C VAL A 68 -12.61 -3.35 16.84
N SER A 69 -12.23 -2.89 18.02
CA SER A 69 -13.16 -2.37 19.04
C SER A 69 -14.26 -3.36 19.44
N GLY A 70 -13.90 -4.64 19.63
CA GLY A 70 -14.86 -5.68 19.96
C GLY A 70 -15.87 -6.00 18.84
N GLY A 71 -15.55 -5.63 17.59
CA GLY A 71 -16.38 -5.92 16.41
C GLY A 71 -17.30 -4.77 15.99
N THR A 72 -17.22 -3.60 16.64
CA THR A 72 -18.04 -2.43 16.29
C THR A 72 -17.51 -1.65 15.09
N THR A 73 -16.26 -1.87 14.71
CA THR A 73 -15.60 -1.11 13.64
C THR A 73 -14.93 -2.04 12.64
N LEU A 74 -15.28 -1.84 11.37
CA LEU A 74 -14.63 -2.44 10.22
C LEU A 74 -13.61 -1.47 9.64
N VAL A 75 -12.35 -1.88 9.59
CA VAL A 75 -11.28 -1.11 8.97
C VAL A 75 -10.91 -1.76 7.64
N ASN A 76 -10.82 -0.93 6.61
CA ASN A 76 -10.39 -1.30 5.26
C ASN A 76 -8.97 -0.82 5.04
N VAL A 77 -8.07 -1.74 4.70
CA VAL A 77 -6.67 -1.40 4.39
C VAL A 77 -6.39 -1.77 2.94
N LEU A 78 -5.95 -0.80 2.14
CA LEU A 78 -5.45 -1.05 0.79
C LEU A 78 -4.00 -1.53 0.86
N LEU A 79 -3.75 -2.77 0.43
CA LEU A 79 -2.45 -3.42 0.64
C LEU A 79 -1.40 -3.09 -0.42
N HIS A 80 -1.84 -2.84 -1.66
CA HIS A 80 -0.97 -2.54 -2.80
C HIS A 80 -1.34 -1.21 -3.45
N PRO A 81 -1.20 -0.07 -2.75
CA PRO A 81 -1.48 1.23 -3.33
C PRO A 81 -0.54 1.52 -4.51
N LEU A 82 -1.07 2.14 -5.56
CA LEU A 82 -0.29 2.63 -6.70
C LEU A 82 0.18 4.08 -6.51
N SER A 83 -0.44 4.83 -5.60
CA SER A 83 0.06 6.14 -5.19
C SER A 83 1.46 6.01 -4.58
N ARG A 84 2.32 7.00 -4.83
CA ARG A 84 3.68 7.08 -4.27
C ARG A 84 3.90 8.46 -3.65
N GLY A 85 4.40 8.44 -2.43
CA GLY A 85 4.75 9.62 -1.65
C GLY A 85 6.25 9.88 -1.57
N SER A 86 6.64 10.81 -0.71
CA SER A 86 8.03 11.18 -0.45
C SER A 86 8.29 11.49 1.02
N ILE A 87 9.55 11.35 1.41
CA ILE A 87 10.10 11.87 2.66
C ILE A 87 11.27 12.77 2.27
N GLN A 88 11.22 14.04 2.67
CA GLN A 88 12.21 15.05 2.27
C GLN A 88 12.73 15.80 3.50
N LEU A 89 13.99 16.26 3.40
CA LEU A 89 14.58 17.13 4.41
C LEU A 89 13.80 18.45 4.46
N ASN A 90 13.49 18.90 5.68
CA ASN A 90 12.87 20.20 5.92
C ASN A 90 13.91 21.28 6.29
N SER A 91 15.11 20.87 6.67
CA SER A 91 16.19 21.72 7.18
C SER A 91 17.53 21.00 7.01
N SER A 92 18.63 21.74 7.14
CA SER A 92 19.97 21.17 7.31
C SER A 92 20.23 20.67 8.74
N ASP A 93 19.39 21.04 9.71
CA ASP A 93 19.43 20.51 11.07
C ASP A 93 18.84 19.08 11.11
N PRO A 94 19.63 18.05 11.44
CA PRO A 94 19.17 16.66 11.44
C PRO A 94 18.14 16.34 12.55
N PHE A 95 17.91 17.25 13.50
CA PHE A 95 16.92 17.07 14.57
C PHE A 95 15.53 17.64 14.20
N VAL A 96 15.43 18.36 13.09
CA VAL A 96 14.14 18.84 12.57
C VAL A 96 13.43 17.70 11.85
N ALA A 97 12.15 17.51 12.18
CA ALA A 97 11.33 16.49 11.54
C ALA A 97 11.26 16.68 10.01
N PRO A 98 11.33 15.59 9.22
CA PRO A 98 11.25 15.67 7.77
C PRO A 98 9.83 16.05 7.32
N ILE A 99 9.71 16.51 6.08
CA ILE A 99 8.43 16.63 5.39
C ILE A 99 8.05 15.23 4.91
N ILE A 100 6.88 14.75 5.34
CA ILE A 100 6.33 13.45 4.94
C ILE A 100 5.04 13.71 4.16
N ASP A 101 5.04 13.34 2.89
CA ASP A 101 3.85 13.43 2.03
C ASP A 101 3.60 12.05 1.40
N PRO A 102 2.66 11.26 1.94
CA PRO A 102 2.29 9.97 1.35
C PRO A 102 1.61 10.07 -0.02
N ASN A 103 1.14 11.27 -0.42
CA ASN A 103 0.44 11.52 -1.66
C ASN A 103 -0.77 10.57 -1.85
N TYR A 104 -1.55 10.40 -0.78
CA TYR A 104 -2.67 9.45 -0.76
C TYR A 104 -3.69 9.76 -1.86
N LEU A 105 -4.17 8.69 -2.53
CA LEU A 105 -5.20 8.74 -3.56
C LEU A 105 -4.81 9.54 -4.81
N ALA A 106 -3.51 9.77 -5.05
CA ALA A 106 -3.03 10.33 -6.31
C ALA A 106 -3.38 9.43 -7.49
N HIS A 107 -3.24 8.11 -7.33
CA HIS A 107 -3.62 7.14 -8.34
C HIS A 107 -5.11 6.77 -8.22
N PRO A 108 -5.93 6.87 -9.29
CA PRO A 108 -7.38 6.66 -9.21
C PRO A 108 -7.79 5.23 -8.84
N ALA A 109 -6.98 4.23 -9.20
CA ALA A 109 -7.22 2.85 -8.82
C ALA A 109 -7.29 2.65 -7.28
N ASP A 110 -6.55 3.44 -6.50
CA ASP A 110 -6.55 3.34 -5.04
C ASP A 110 -7.90 3.77 -4.47
N ALA A 111 -8.42 4.91 -4.94
CA ALA A 111 -9.73 5.40 -4.57
C ALA A 111 -10.84 4.42 -4.98
N ALA A 112 -10.78 3.90 -6.20
CA ALA A 112 -11.76 2.93 -6.70
C ALA A 112 -11.74 1.63 -5.88
N ALA A 113 -10.57 1.13 -5.50
CA ALA A 113 -10.45 -0.04 -4.64
C ALA A 113 -11.05 0.19 -3.24
N LEU A 114 -10.78 1.34 -2.62
CA LEU A 114 -11.36 1.69 -1.31
C LEU A 114 -12.90 1.76 -1.35
N LEU A 115 -13.47 2.34 -2.41
CA LEU A 115 -14.93 2.37 -2.60
C LEU A 115 -15.51 0.95 -2.69
N GLN A 116 -14.83 0.03 -3.40
CA GLN A 116 -15.24 -1.36 -3.47
C GLN A 116 -15.12 -2.09 -2.13
N MET A 117 -14.13 -1.76 -1.28
CA MET A 117 -14.04 -2.31 0.07
C MET A 117 -15.25 -1.88 0.93
N VAL A 118 -15.67 -0.61 0.85
CA VAL A 118 -16.88 -0.17 1.59
C VAL A 118 -18.14 -0.87 1.08
N ARG A 119 -18.30 -1.00 -0.24
CA ARG A 119 -19.42 -1.74 -0.85
C ARG A 119 -19.40 -3.21 -0.44
N TYR A 120 -18.22 -3.83 -0.38
CA TYR A 120 -18.06 -5.19 0.12
C TYR A 120 -18.49 -5.32 1.58
N ASN A 121 -18.07 -4.39 2.45
CA ASN A 121 -18.48 -4.39 3.85
C ASN A 121 -19.99 -4.28 4.00
N ARG A 122 -20.66 -3.42 3.21
CA ARG A 122 -22.13 -3.33 3.19
C ARG A 122 -22.80 -4.66 2.84
N ARG A 123 -22.28 -5.36 1.82
CA ARG A 123 -22.78 -6.71 1.47
C ARG A 123 -22.53 -7.72 2.57
N LEU A 124 -21.37 -7.67 3.21
CA LEU A 124 -21.02 -8.53 4.34
C LEU A 124 -21.96 -8.30 5.54
N MET A 125 -22.22 -7.04 5.89
CA MET A 125 -23.16 -6.65 6.94
C MET A 125 -24.61 -7.04 6.61
N ALA A 126 -24.96 -7.13 5.32
CA ALA A 126 -26.27 -7.59 4.87
C ALA A 126 -26.42 -9.13 4.83
N THR A 127 -25.40 -9.91 5.19
CA THR A 127 -25.55 -11.37 5.31
C THR A 127 -26.42 -11.74 6.51
N ASP A 128 -27.08 -12.91 6.46
CA ASP A 128 -27.96 -13.34 7.56
C ASP A 128 -27.20 -13.53 8.88
N ALA A 129 -25.93 -13.94 8.82
CA ALA A 129 -25.07 -14.03 10.00
C ALA A 129 -24.87 -12.68 10.67
N MET A 130 -24.59 -11.63 9.88
CA MET A 130 -24.39 -10.29 10.41
C MET A 130 -25.70 -9.63 10.84
N ARG A 131 -26.81 -9.82 10.10
CA ARG A 131 -28.12 -9.29 10.50
C ARG A 131 -28.57 -9.75 11.89
N ARG A 132 -28.26 -10.99 12.27
CA ARG A 132 -28.57 -11.54 13.60
C ARG A 132 -27.86 -10.80 14.75
N THR A 133 -26.79 -10.07 14.48
CA THR A 133 -26.09 -9.27 15.50
C THR A 133 -26.83 -7.98 15.85
N GLY A 134 -27.79 -7.54 15.03
CA GLY A 134 -28.44 -6.24 15.18
C GLY A 134 -27.54 -5.03 14.85
N ALA A 135 -26.35 -5.27 14.31
CA ALA A 135 -25.42 -4.20 13.95
C ALA A 135 -25.99 -3.29 12.85
N VAL A 136 -25.79 -1.99 13.02
CA VAL A 136 -26.22 -0.95 12.07
C VAL A 136 -24.99 -0.18 11.63
N GLU A 137 -24.90 0.12 10.33
CA GLU A 137 -23.84 0.96 9.79
C GLU A 137 -24.00 2.41 10.30
N THR A 138 -23.01 2.90 11.05
CA THR A 138 -22.97 4.27 11.56
C THR A 138 -22.10 5.21 10.72
N LEU A 139 -21.10 4.67 10.03
CA LEU A 139 -20.18 5.42 9.18
C LEU A 139 -19.78 4.56 7.95
N PRO A 140 -19.87 5.07 6.72
CA PRO A 140 -20.49 6.35 6.33
C PRO A 140 -21.97 6.46 6.71
N GLY A 141 -22.67 5.33 6.81
CA GLY A 141 -24.09 5.29 7.16
C GLY A 141 -25.02 5.56 5.98
N PRO A 142 -26.34 5.64 6.23
CA PRO A 142 -27.35 5.85 5.19
C PRO A 142 -27.14 7.16 4.40
N GLY A 143 -27.47 7.17 3.11
CA GLY A 143 -27.45 8.37 2.24
C GLY A 143 -26.13 8.59 1.47
N TYR A 144 -25.13 7.74 1.69
CA TYR A 144 -23.87 7.67 0.93
C TYR A 144 -23.97 6.62 -0.19
N ASP A 145 -24.88 6.86 -1.13
CA ASP A 145 -25.25 5.88 -2.17
C ASP A 145 -24.56 6.12 -3.52
N THR A 146 -24.00 7.32 -3.72
CA THR A 146 -23.24 7.68 -4.93
C THR A 146 -21.73 7.57 -4.68
N ASP A 147 -20.96 7.31 -5.74
CA ASP A 147 -19.51 7.22 -5.66
C ASP A 147 -18.89 8.53 -5.13
N ASP A 148 -19.38 9.69 -5.57
CA ASP A 148 -18.87 10.99 -5.12
C ASP A 148 -19.03 11.19 -3.60
N LYS A 149 -20.22 10.89 -3.06
CA LYS A 149 -20.48 11.00 -1.63
C LYS A 149 -19.61 10.02 -0.86
N LEU A 150 -19.53 8.78 -1.33
CA LEU A 150 -18.76 7.74 -0.68
C LEU A 150 -17.25 8.04 -0.70
N LEU A 151 -16.75 8.61 -1.80
CA LEU A 151 -15.37 9.04 -1.94
C LEU A 151 -15.07 10.24 -1.04
N ALA A 152 -15.97 11.22 -0.96
CA ALA A 152 -15.84 12.35 -0.06
C ALA A 152 -15.72 11.90 1.40
N ASN A 153 -16.59 10.97 1.85
CA ASN A 153 -16.47 10.39 3.18
C ASN A 153 -15.17 9.61 3.35
N THR A 154 -14.81 8.76 2.38
CA THR A 154 -13.56 7.99 2.40
C THR A 154 -12.35 8.90 2.59
N LYS A 155 -12.30 10.03 1.87
CA LYS A 155 -11.24 11.04 2.02
C LYS A 155 -11.24 11.70 3.40
N ALA A 156 -12.42 12.02 3.94
CA ALA A 156 -12.54 12.67 5.25
C ALA A 156 -12.08 11.77 6.42
N VAL A 157 -12.16 10.44 6.26
CA VAL A 157 -11.83 9.46 7.31
C VAL A 157 -10.54 8.68 7.02
N LEU A 158 -9.87 8.97 5.91
CA LEU A 158 -8.64 8.28 5.53
C LEU A 158 -7.54 8.60 6.54
N GLN A 159 -6.88 7.54 7.04
CA GLN A 159 -5.78 7.66 7.98
C GLN A 159 -4.64 6.70 7.61
N PRO A 160 -3.38 7.03 7.96
CA PRO A 160 -2.27 6.10 7.81
C PRO A 160 -2.49 4.84 8.64
N PHE A 161 -2.32 3.67 8.03
CA PHE A 161 -2.30 2.39 8.75
C PHE A 161 -0.90 2.03 9.31
N LEU A 162 -0.06 3.05 9.52
CA LEU A 162 1.26 2.99 10.17
C LEU A 162 2.24 1.93 9.64
N HIS A 163 2.16 1.60 8.34
CA HIS A 163 3.10 0.70 7.65
C HIS A 163 3.87 1.42 6.51
N PRO A 164 4.61 2.51 6.77
CA PRO A 164 5.45 3.12 5.75
C PRO A 164 6.59 2.19 5.34
N GLY A 165 6.96 2.22 4.06
CA GLY A 165 8.06 1.43 3.50
C GLY A 165 8.54 2.00 2.16
N GLY A 166 9.64 1.48 1.64
CA GLY A 166 10.14 1.79 0.30
C GLY A 166 10.99 3.06 0.14
N SER A 167 11.21 3.84 1.21
CA SER A 167 12.00 5.08 1.13
C SER A 167 13.50 4.87 0.88
N CYS A 168 14.01 3.65 1.07
CA CYS A 168 15.37 3.23 0.70
C CYS A 168 15.32 1.88 -0.02
N SER A 169 14.47 1.79 -1.05
CA SER A 169 14.10 0.55 -1.73
C SER A 169 15.27 -0.35 -2.13
N LEU A 170 15.12 -1.66 -1.85
CA LEU A 170 15.96 -2.73 -2.39
C LEU A 170 15.53 -3.02 -3.83
N LEU A 171 16.17 -2.36 -4.78
CA LEU A 171 15.95 -2.48 -6.22
C LEU A 171 17.27 -2.27 -6.97
N PRO A 172 17.37 -2.64 -8.26
CA PRO A 172 18.48 -2.18 -9.09
C PRO A 172 18.59 -0.65 -9.08
N LEU A 173 19.82 -0.11 -9.09
CA LEU A 173 20.05 1.33 -9.13
C LEU A 173 19.35 2.01 -10.32
N ALA A 174 19.37 1.37 -11.50
CA ALA A 174 18.69 1.84 -12.71
C ALA A 174 17.14 1.84 -12.60
N LYS A 175 16.60 1.34 -11.48
CA LYS A 175 15.17 1.23 -11.17
C LYS A 175 14.83 1.98 -9.86
N GLY A 176 15.64 2.97 -9.48
CA GLY A 176 15.40 3.81 -8.31
C GLY A 176 15.76 3.14 -6.98
N GLY A 177 16.57 2.08 -7.01
CA GLY A 177 17.04 1.43 -5.80
C GLY A 177 18.07 2.26 -5.03
N VAL A 178 17.98 2.19 -3.70
CA VAL A 178 18.94 2.81 -2.77
C VAL A 178 19.93 1.78 -2.23
N VAL A 179 19.48 0.53 -2.05
CA VAL A 179 20.32 -0.58 -1.60
C VAL A 179 20.32 -1.76 -2.56
N ASP A 180 21.43 -2.50 -2.60
CA ASP A 180 21.56 -3.74 -3.38
C ASP A 180 21.01 -4.97 -2.63
N THR A 181 21.12 -6.17 -3.23
CA THR A 181 20.67 -7.44 -2.62
C THR A 181 21.48 -7.87 -1.39
N GLN A 182 22.52 -7.12 -1.04
CA GLN A 182 23.29 -7.27 0.19
C GLN A 182 22.97 -6.15 1.19
N LEU A 183 21.91 -5.36 0.95
CA LEU A 183 21.50 -4.21 1.74
C LEU A 183 22.54 -3.08 1.79
N ARG A 184 23.50 -3.05 0.86
CA ARG A 184 24.55 -2.02 0.80
C ARG A 184 24.02 -0.81 0.06
N VAL A 185 24.26 0.38 0.60
CA VAL A 185 23.88 1.64 -0.05
C VAL A 185 24.73 1.83 -1.32
N TYR A 186 24.07 2.08 -2.45
CA TYR A 186 24.78 2.34 -3.70
C TYR A 186 25.68 3.58 -3.58
N GLY A 187 26.92 3.48 -4.09
CA GLY A 187 27.88 4.58 -4.08
C GLY A 187 28.55 4.87 -2.73
N VAL A 188 28.19 4.16 -1.65
CA VAL A 188 28.76 4.37 -0.31
C VAL A 188 29.39 3.07 0.21
N SER A 189 30.64 3.17 0.68
CA SER A 189 31.33 2.04 1.29
C SER A 189 30.92 1.87 2.75
N ASN A 190 30.79 0.61 3.20
CA ASN A 190 30.52 0.24 4.60
C ASN A 190 29.24 0.85 5.23
N LEU A 191 28.24 1.19 4.41
CA LEU A 191 26.92 1.63 4.86
C LEU A 191 25.84 0.66 4.36
N ARG A 192 24.91 0.30 5.24
CA ARG A 192 23.74 -0.54 4.94
C ARG A 192 22.47 0.07 5.53
N VAL A 193 21.33 -0.30 4.97
CA VAL A 193 19.99 0.00 5.51
C VAL A 193 19.26 -1.32 5.76
N ALA A 194 18.70 -1.50 6.95
CA ALA A 194 18.10 -2.77 7.37
C ALA A 194 16.82 -2.54 8.20
N ASP A 195 15.88 -1.79 7.63
CA ASP A 195 14.57 -1.51 8.23
C ASP A 195 13.46 -1.60 7.17
N ALA A 196 12.23 -1.17 7.48
CA ALA A 196 11.10 -1.23 6.55
C ALA A 196 11.29 -0.40 5.26
N SER A 197 12.21 0.57 5.25
CA SER A 197 12.47 1.42 4.08
C SER A 197 12.99 0.63 2.88
N VAL A 198 13.59 -0.54 3.09
CA VAL A 198 14.12 -1.37 2.00
C VAL A 198 13.05 -2.18 1.28
N ILE A 199 11.83 -2.26 1.82
CA ILE A 199 10.71 -3.02 1.25
C ILE A 199 10.19 -2.26 0.00
N PRO A 200 10.46 -2.72 -1.24
CA PRO A 200 10.14 -1.94 -2.43
C PRO A 200 8.66 -1.96 -2.80
N LEU A 201 7.95 -3.02 -2.39
CA LEU A 201 6.51 -3.20 -2.54
C LEU A 201 5.95 -3.65 -1.20
N LEU A 202 4.92 -2.96 -0.72
CA LEU A 202 4.25 -3.35 0.52
C LEU A 202 3.69 -4.77 0.40
N ILE A 203 3.74 -5.49 1.51
CA ILE A 203 3.34 -6.89 1.59
C ILE A 203 1.88 -6.99 2.03
N SER A 204 1.22 -8.09 1.68
CA SER A 204 -0.11 -8.43 2.21
C SER A 204 -0.04 -8.99 3.62
N ALA A 205 0.55 -8.25 4.55
CA ALA A 205 0.70 -8.59 5.96
C ALA A 205 1.06 -7.34 6.79
N HIS A 206 0.97 -7.44 8.12
CA HIS A 206 1.56 -6.44 9.01
C HIS A 206 3.08 -6.52 8.95
N THR A 207 3.76 -5.38 8.96
CA THR A 207 5.19 -5.31 8.59
C THR A 207 6.14 -5.82 9.67
N GLN A 208 5.70 -5.95 10.92
CA GLN A 208 6.57 -6.29 12.06
C GLN A 208 7.38 -7.57 11.81
N ALA A 209 6.74 -8.67 11.43
CA ALA A 209 7.42 -9.94 11.21
C ALA A 209 8.45 -9.86 10.07
N THR A 210 8.13 -9.11 9.02
CA THR A 210 9.05 -8.88 7.88
C THR A 210 10.23 -8.02 8.27
N VAL A 211 10.04 -7.00 9.11
CA VAL A 211 11.15 -6.17 9.62
C VAL A 211 12.09 -7.01 10.49
N TYR A 212 11.57 -7.91 11.33
CA TYR A 212 12.42 -8.88 12.04
C TYR A 212 13.23 -9.76 11.07
N ALA A 213 12.58 -10.31 10.04
CA ALA A 213 13.27 -11.13 9.05
C ALA A 213 14.35 -10.36 8.27
N ILE A 214 14.11 -9.08 7.96
CA ILE A 214 15.11 -8.18 7.35
C ILE A 214 16.30 -8.00 8.29
N GLY A 215 16.05 -7.74 9.58
CA GLY A 215 17.09 -7.61 10.60
C GLY A 215 17.96 -8.87 10.73
N GLU A 216 17.34 -10.04 10.83
CA GLU A 216 18.03 -11.34 10.88
C GLU A 216 18.89 -11.58 9.63
N LYS A 217 18.33 -11.30 8.44
CA LYS A 217 19.08 -11.43 7.19
C LYS A 217 20.25 -10.45 7.13
N ALA A 218 20.06 -9.21 7.57
CA ALA A 218 21.11 -8.21 7.63
C ALA A 218 22.25 -8.63 8.56
N ALA A 219 21.93 -9.14 9.76
CA ALA A 219 22.91 -9.65 10.71
C ALA A 219 23.75 -10.79 10.11
N SER A 220 23.10 -11.76 9.45
CA SER A 220 23.77 -12.84 8.72
C SER A 220 24.73 -12.31 7.65
N LEU A 221 24.28 -11.37 6.80
CA LEU A 221 25.12 -10.76 5.76
C LEU A 221 26.28 -9.90 6.29
N ILE A 222 26.18 -9.41 7.53
CA ILE A 222 27.26 -8.70 8.22
C ILE A 222 28.28 -9.72 8.75
N MET A 223 27.81 -10.77 9.42
CA MET A 223 28.66 -11.82 9.99
C MET A 223 29.45 -12.58 8.92
N GLU A 224 28.85 -12.93 7.78
CA GLU A 224 29.54 -13.61 6.66
C GLU A 224 30.76 -12.84 6.14
N LYS A 225 30.77 -11.51 6.26
CA LYS A 225 31.90 -10.65 5.84
C LYS A 225 33.02 -10.57 6.90
N HIS A 226 32.77 -11.05 8.11
CA HIS A 226 33.69 -11.02 9.25
C HIS A 226 34.29 -12.39 9.59
N VAL A 227 34.01 -13.42 8.77
CA VAL A 227 34.69 -14.72 8.78
C VAL A 227 35.70 -14.73 7.62
#